data_AF-A0A6C0BH02-F1
#
_entry.id   AF-A0A6C0BH02-F1
#
_cell.length_a   1.000
_cell.length_b   1.000
_cell.length_c   1.000
_cell.angle_alpha   90.00
_cell.angle_beta   90.00
_cell.angle_gamma   90.00
#
_symmetry.space_group_name_H-M   'P 1'
#
loop_
_entity.id
_entity.type
_entity.pdbx_description
1 polymer ?
#
loop_
_entity_poly.entity_id
_entity_poly.type
_entity_poly.pdbx_seq_one_letter_code
_entity_poly.pdbx_strand_id
1 'polypeptide(L)'
;MNPFLWHFQRTQHLCVYQYFKTNPLPSTLFFPYVTKLTLIDCSRNGVSHLLFPERFPQLKQIQYLSGHPGIYDIHQRFPKSVSWVFPNRDYAFYNCMVQAGFGKKNNDLILSYIMGQKIKDKMYFDIHVPGYGYTDGDWYQTHMHQYFQNPQVLTLPSNELLPCKNDEQHHLDYLRRTAHPIQLYERYLLEQDFFAHIMKDS
;
A
#
# COMPACT_ATOMS: atom_id res chain seq x y z
N MET A 1 11.94 -16.56 15.07
CA MET A 1 10.59 -16.30 14.54
C MET A 1 10.72 -15.44 13.30
N ASN A 2 9.99 -15.76 12.23
CA ASN A 2 10.14 -15.05 10.95
C ASN A 2 9.74 -13.55 11.11
N PRO A 3 10.63 -12.58 10.80
CA PRO A 3 10.35 -11.15 11.01
C PRO A 3 9.18 -10.61 10.18
N PHE A 4 9.01 -11.09 8.95
CA PHE A 4 7.90 -10.72 8.06
C PHE A 4 6.57 -11.21 8.62
N LEU A 5 6.52 -12.47 9.09
CA LEU A 5 5.34 -13.03 9.75
C LEU A 5 4.95 -12.20 10.98
N TRP A 6 5.94 -11.87 11.81
CA TRP A 6 5.71 -11.10 13.02
C TRP A 6 5.19 -9.70 12.73
N HIS A 7 5.72 -9.05 11.68
CA HIS A 7 5.21 -7.78 11.19
C HIS A 7 3.72 -7.89 10.81
N PHE A 8 3.34 -8.84 9.94
CA PHE A 8 1.94 -8.99 9.50
C PHE A 8 0.97 -9.34 10.63
N GLN A 9 1.40 -10.13 11.61
CA GLN A 9 0.54 -10.55 12.72
C GLN A 9 0.28 -9.43 13.75
N ARG A 10 1.18 -8.44 13.85
CA ARG A 10 1.15 -7.42 14.91
C ARG A 10 1.06 -5.98 14.40
N THR A 11 1.14 -5.77 13.10
CA THR A 11 1.12 -4.42 12.55
C THR A 11 -0.21 -3.73 12.83
N GLN A 12 -0.11 -2.45 13.22
CA GLN A 12 -1.25 -1.55 13.25
C GLN A 12 -1.49 -0.88 11.90
N HIS A 13 -0.51 -0.98 11.00
CA HIS A 13 -0.49 -0.36 9.69
C HIS A 13 -0.13 -1.41 8.64
N LEU A 14 -1.15 -2.00 8.03
CA LEU A 14 -0.97 -2.99 6.99
C LEU A 14 -0.76 -2.30 5.64
N CYS A 15 0.32 -2.63 4.92
CA CYS A 15 0.49 -2.26 3.53
C CYS A 15 0.20 -3.46 2.62
N VAL A 16 -0.67 -3.27 1.65
CA VAL A 16 -1.00 -4.25 0.63
C VAL A 16 -0.54 -3.70 -0.71
N TYR A 17 0.40 -4.40 -1.34
CA TYR A 17 1.05 -3.97 -2.58
C TYR A 17 0.80 -4.98 -3.69
N GLN A 18 0.35 -4.50 -4.86
CA GLN A 18 0.17 -5.32 -6.05
C GLN A 18 -0.66 -6.59 -5.84
N TYR A 19 -1.75 -6.44 -5.08
CA TYR A 19 -2.69 -7.54 -4.85
C TYR A 19 -3.68 -7.64 -6.01
N PHE A 20 -3.40 -8.57 -6.93
CA PHE A 20 -4.15 -8.72 -8.18
C PHE A 20 -5.09 -9.93 -8.23
N LYS A 21 -5.20 -10.71 -7.15
CA LYS A 21 -5.89 -12.02 -7.14
C LYS A 21 -7.35 -11.92 -7.58
N THR A 22 -7.74 -12.88 -8.42
CA THR A 22 -9.12 -13.12 -8.85
C THR A 22 -9.90 -14.03 -7.91
N ASN A 23 -9.22 -14.80 -7.06
CA ASN A 23 -9.88 -15.69 -6.09
C ASN A 23 -10.08 -14.96 -4.75
N PRO A 24 -11.19 -15.23 -4.03
CA PRO A 24 -11.40 -14.72 -2.69
C PRO A 24 -10.30 -15.13 -1.72
N LEU A 25 -10.00 -14.26 -0.77
CA LEU A 25 -9.12 -14.59 0.36
C LEU A 25 -9.80 -15.59 1.29
N PRO A 26 -9.03 -16.44 1.99
CA PRO A 26 -9.56 -17.28 3.05
C PRO A 26 -10.37 -16.44 4.06
N SER A 27 -11.51 -16.96 4.50
CA SER A 27 -12.34 -16.34 5.54
C SER A 27 -11.63 -16.30 6.89
N THR A 28 -10.63 -17.16 7.09
CA THR A 28 -9.79 -17.24 8.28
C THR A 28 -8.71 -16.17 8.35
N LEU A 29 -8.39 -15.49 7.24
CA LEU A 29 -7.40 -14.42 7.24
C LEU A 29 -7.99 -13.17 7.91
N PHE A 30 -7.38 -12.74 9.01
CA PHE A 30 -7.94 -11.73 9.90
C PHE A 30 -6.83 -10.85 10.48
N PHE A 31 -7.11 -9.55 10.61
CA PHE A 31 -6.13 -8.53 11.05
C PHE A 31 -6.67 -7.74 12.24
N PRO A 32 -6.59 -8.29 13.47
CA PRO A 32 -7.27 -7.72 14.64
C PRO A 32 -6.73 -6.35 15.08
N TYR A 33 -5.45 -6.09 14.82
CA TYR A 33 -4.76 -4.90 15.32
C TYR A 33 -4.64 -3.77 14.28
N VAL A 34 -5.04 -4.05 13.03
CA VAL A 34 -4.88 -3.09 11.93
C VAL A 34 -5.86 -1.94 12.11
N THR A 35 -5.31 -0.75 12.35
CA THR A 35 -6.05 0.51 12.44
C THR A 35 -5.92 1.34 11.18
N LYS A 36 -4.88 1.08 10.39
CA LYS A 36 -4.62 1.74 9.11
C LYS A 36 -4.28 0.72 8.04
N LEU A 37 -4.94 0.82 6.89
CA LEU A 37 -4.68 -0.03 5.73
C LEU A 37 -4.22 0.86 4.57
N THR A 38 -3.07 0.55 3.99
CA THR A 38 -2.61 1.19 2.75
C THR A 38 -2.73 0.19 1.62
N LEU A 39 -3.49 0.55 0.58
CA LEU A 39 -3.60 -0.20 -0.67
C LEU A 39 -2.75 0.49 -1.71
N ILE A 40 -1.84 -0.26 -2.34
CA ILE A 40 -0.89 0.26 -3.32
C ILE A 40 -0.97 -0.64 -4.54
N ASP A 41 -1.29 -0.05 -5.69
CA ASP A 41 -1.35 -0.73 -6.99
C ASP A 41 -2.15 -2.05 -6.95
N CYS A 42 -3.30 -2.08 -6.25
CA CYS A 42 -4.14 -3.27 -6.18
C CYS A 42 -5.19 -3.29 -7.28
N SER A 43 -5.53 -4.47 -7.84
CA SER A 43 -6.60 -4.57 -8.84
C SER A 43 -7.98 -4.38 -8.22
N ARG A 44 -8.97 -4.10 -9.07
CA ARG A 44 -10.42 -4.11 -8.76
C ARG A 44 -10.83 -5.33 -7.93
N ASN A 45 -10.47 -6.52 -8.40
CA ASN A 45 -10.80 -7.78 -7.73
C ASN A 45 -10.06 -7.91 -6.40
N GLY A 46 -8.79 -7.53 -6.36
CA GLY A 46 -8.00 -7.55 -5.14
C GLY A 46 -8.60 -6.66 -4.04
N VAL A 47 -8.97 -5.42 -4.39
CA VAL A 47 -9.62 -4.47 -3.49
C VAL A 47 -10.95 -5.03 -2.98
N SER A 48 -11.80 -5.54 -3.88
CA SER A 48 -13.12 -6.09 -3.53
C SER A 48 -13.03 -7.28 -2.57
N HIS A 49 -12.06 -8.19 -2.78
CA HIS A 49 -11.87 -9.38 -1.95
C HIS A 49 -11.21 -9.08 -0.60
N LEU A 50 -10.39 -8.03 -0.53
CA LEU A 50 -9.70 -7.64 0.68
C LEU A 50 -10.60 -6.84 1.62
N LEU A 51 -11.31 -5.84 1.09
CA LEU A 51 -12.05 -4.84 1.86
C LEU A 51 -13.39 -5.37 2.40
N PHE A 52 -13.29 -6.10 3.50
CA PHE A 52 -14.42 -6.55 4.34
C PHE A 52 -14.21 -6.10 5.79
N PRO A 53 -15.21 -5.47 6.44
CA PRO A 53 -15.10 -4.98 7.81
C PRO A 53 -14.71 -6.04 8.83
N GLU A 54 -15.22 -7.26 8.67
CA GLU A 54 -14.97 -8.40 9.56
C GLU A 54 -13.49 -8.77 9.58
N ARG A 55 -12.75 -8.47 8.51
CA ARG A 55 -11.31 -8.70 8.40
C ARG A 55 -10.49 -7.68 9.20
N PHE A 56 -11.05 -6.49 9.45
CA PHE A 56 -10.35 -5.34 10.05
C PHE A 56 -11.22 -4.65 11.12
N PRO A 57 -11.46 -5.29 12.27
CA PRO A 57 -12.41 -4.80 13.27
C PRO A 57 -12.01 -3.46 13.91
N GLN A 58 -10.72 -3.09 13.84
CA GLN A 58 -10.19 -1.85 14.42
C GLN A 58 -9.84 -0.80 13.38
N LEU A 59 -10.23 -0.99 12.11
CA LEU A 59 -9.86 -0.10 11.02
C LEU A 59 -10.43 1.31 11.23
N LYS A 60 -9.56 2.31 11.12
CA LYS A 60 -9.90 3.74 11.23
C LYS A 60 -9.55 4.52 9.97
N GLN A 61 -8.62 4.02 9.17
CA GLN A 61 -8.15 4.73 7.98
C GLN A 61 -7.79 3.77 6.85
N ILE A 62 -8.22 4.11 5.64
CA ILE A 62 -7.81 3.47 4.39
C ILE A 62 -7.04 4.50 3.57
N GLN A 63 -5.80 4.21 3.23
CA GLN A 63 -4.99 5.00 2.31
C GLN A 63 -4.97 4.29 0.97
N TYR A 64 -5.49 4.95 -0.06
CA TYR A 64 -5.83 4.31 -1.33
C TYR A 64 -4.97 4.84 -2.47
N LEU A 65 -3.89 4.11 -2.79
CA LEU A 65 -2.93 4.37 -3.87
C LEU A 65 -3.06 3.30 -4.96
N SER A 66 -4.29 3.02 -5.37
CA SER A 66 -4.60 2.02 -6.40
C SER A 66 -5.45 2.64 -7.50
N GLY A 67 -5.52 1.94 -8.64
CA GLY A 67 -6.43 2.25 -9.73
C GLY A 67 -7.90 2.10 -9.34
N HIS A 68 -8.77 1.88 -10.31
CA HIS A 68 -10.21 1.81 -10.07
C HIS A 68 -10.59 0.70 -9.04
N PRO A 69 -11.47 0.95 -8.04
CA PRO A 69 -11.84 -0.05 -7.03
C PRO A 69 -12.75 -1.17 -7.57
N GLY A 70 -13.30 -1.02 -8.77
CA GLY A 70 -14.22 -1.95 -9.42
C GLY A 70 -15.65 -1.83 -8.89
N ILE A 71 -15.80 -1.47 -7.62
CA ILE A 71 -17.05 -1.26 -6.91
C ILE A 71 -17.06 0.18 -6.38
N TYR A 72 -17.91 1.04 -6.94
CA TYR A 72 -17.93 2.48 -6.62
C TYR A 72 -18.41 2.78 -5.18
N ASP A 73 -19.27 1.92 -4.64
CA ASP A 73 -19.84 2.00 -3.30
C ASP A 73 -19.08 1.16 -2.25
N ILE A 74 -17.85 0.73 -2.55
CA ILE A 74 -17.02 -0.07 -1.63
C ILE A 74 -16.86 0.57 -0.24
N HIS A 75 -16.91 1.90 -0.19
CA HIS A 75 -16.85 2.69 1.04
C HIS A 75 -18.04 2.45 1.97
N GLN A 76 -19.22 2.08 1.44
CA GLN A 76 -20.44 1.83 2.22
C GLN A 76 -20.33 0.57 3.08
N ARG A 77 -19.39 -0.33 2.77
CA ARG A 77 -19.10 -1.49 3.62
C ARG A 77 -18.58 -1.08 4.99
N PHE A 78 -17.91 0.08 5.08
CA PHE A 78 -17.29 0.54 6.32
C PHE A 78 -18.14 1.61 7.01
N PRO A 79 -18.07 1.69 8.34
CA PRO A 79 -18.67 2.80 9.07
C PRO A 79 -18.12 4.15 8.59
N LYS A 80 -18.93 5.21 8.64
CA LYS A 80 -18.52 6.58 8.27
C LYS A 80 -17.31 7.11 9.06
N SER A 81 -16.99 6.52 10.22
CA SER A 81 -15.80 6.85 11.00
C SER A 81 -14.48 6.42 10.35
N VAL A 82 -14.52 5.52 9.36
CA VAL A 82 -13.32 5.10 8.61
C VAL A 82 -12.98 6.16 7.57
N SER A 83 -11.85 6.84 7.77
CA SER A 83 -11.39 7.90 6.88
C SER A 83 -10.63 7.35 5.68
N TRP A 84 -11.03 7.76 4.47
CA TRP A 84 -10.28 7.46 3.26
C TRP A 84 -9.26 8.57 2.96
N VAL A 85 -8.06 8.20 2.54
CA VAL A 85 -7.01 9.14 2.16
C VAL A 85 -6.51 8.79 0.77
N PHE A 86 -6.52 9.79 -0.12
CA PHE A 86 -6.16 9.63 -1.52
C PHE A 86 -4.92 10.46 -1.87
N PRO A 87 -4.15 10.07 -2.91
CA PRO A 87 -3.13 10.93 -3.47
C PRO A 87 -3.71 12.28 -3.90
N ASN A 88 -2.91 13.34 -3.83
CA ASN A 88 -3.31 14.62 -4.41
C ASN A 88 -3.18 14.61 -5.95
N ARG A 89 -4.06 13.84 -6.59
CA ARG A 89 -4.20 13.71 -8.03
C ARG A 89 -5.68 13.86 -8.40
N ASP A 90 -5.92 14.26 -9.64
CA ASP A 90 -7.27 14.33 -10.17
C ASP A 90 -7.68 12.98 -10.74
N TYR A 91 -8.64 12.37 -10.08
CA TYR A 91 -9.23 11.11 -10.46
C TYR A 91 -10.68 11.08 -9.98
N ALA A 92 -11.61 10.68 -10.86
CA ALA A 92 -13.04 10.80 -10.61
C ALA A 92 -13.46 10.14 -9.28
N PHE A 93 -13.00 8.93 -9.02
CA PHE A 93 -13.32 8.22 -7.79
C PHE A 93 -12.82 8.96 -6.54
N TYR A 94 -11.58 9.44 -6.53
CA TYR A 94 -11.01 10.17 -5.39
C TYR A 94 -11.80 11.47 -5.14
N ASN A 95 -12.09 12.21 -6.21
CA ASN A 95 -12.82 13.47 -6.14
C ASN A 95 -14.23 13.26 -5.60
N CYS A 96 -14.95 12.25 -6.09
CA CYS A 96 -16.29 11.90 -5.58
C CYS A 96 -16.25 11.53 -4.09
N MET A 97 -15.29 10.70 -3.68
CA MET A 97 -15.14 10.30 -2.28
C MET A 97 -14.84 11.48 -1.34
N VAL A 98 -14.01 12.43 -1.79
CA VAL A 98 -13.71 13.64 -1.03
C VAL A 98 -14.93 14.57 -0.96
N GLN A 99 -15.60 14.82 -2.09
CA GLN A 99 -16.80 15.67 -2.15
C GLN A 99 -17.96 15.12 -1.31
N ALA A 100 -18.11 13.80 -1.27
CA ALA A 100 -19.11 13.12 -0.45
C ALA A 100 -18.73 13.04 1.05
N GLY A 101 -17.57 13.55 1.45
CA GLY A 101 -17.13 13.59 2.85
C GLY A 101 -16.59 12.27 3.41
N PHE A 102 -16.28 11.29 2.55
CA PHE A 102 -15.71 10.01 2.98
C PHE A 102 -14.19 10.02 3.11
N GLY A 103 -13.53 11.07 2.61
CA GLY A 103 -12.07 11.13 2.65
C GLY A 103 -11.46 12.49 2.36
N LYS A 104 -10.13 12.50 2.25
CA LYS A 104 -9.31 13.68 1.98
C LYS A 104 -8.15 13.36 1.04
N LYS A 105 -7.63 14.38 0.37
CA LYS A 105 -6.37 14.27 -0.40
C LYS A 105 -5.17 14.48 0.53
N ASN A 106 -4.05 13.84 0.22
CA ASN A 106 -2.76 14.03 0.87
C ASN A 106 -1.67 14.12 -0.21
N ASN A 107 -0.89 15.20 -0.16
CA ASN A 107 0.18 15.49 -1.11
C ASN A 107 1.32 14.48 -1.03
N ASP A 108 1.67 14.06 0.18
CA ASP A 108 2.85 13.23 0.41
C ASP A 108 2.54 11.74 0.35
N LEU A 109 1.31 11.36 -0.04
CA LEU A 109 0.85 9.99 0.11
C LEU A 109 1.68 9.02 -0.73
N ILE A 110 1.91 9.33 -2.02
CA ILE A 110 2.71 8.48 -2.91
C ILE A 110 4.14 8.37 -2.36
N LEU A 111 4.77 9.50 -2.04
CA LEU A 111 6.14 9.55 -1.53
C LEU A 111 6.32 8.91 -0.15
N SER A 112 5.24 8.70 0.60
CA SER A 112 5.28 8.00 1.89
C SER A 112 5.52 6.49 1.74
N TYR A 113 5.24 5.93 0.56
CA TYR A 113 5.30 4.49 0.31
C TYR A 113 6.14 4.10 -0.90
N ILE A 114 6.17 4.91 -1.95
CA ILE A 114 6.80 4.58 -3.21
C ILE A 114 8.18 5.18 -3.28
N MET A 115 9.16 4.32 -3.55
CA MET A 115 10.56 4.65 -3.68
C MET A 115 11.03 4.13 -5.03
N GLY A 116 11.55 5.01 -5.89
CA GLY A 116 11.91 4.62 -7.25
C GLY A 116 13.39 4.30 -7.41
N GLN A 117 13.70 3.17 -8.07
CA GLN A 117 14.84 3.06 -8.97
C GLN A 117 14.32 2.61 -10.35
N LYS A 118 14.49 3.46 -11.38
CA LYS A 118 14.19 3.06 -12.76
C LYS A 118 15.25 2.05 -13.23
N ILE A 119 14.85 0.81 -13.50
CA ILE A 119 15.71 -0.18 -14.18
C ILE A 119 15.08 -0.54 -15.54
N LYS A 120 15.45 0.22 -16.59
CA LYS A 120 15.01 0.01 -17.99
C LYS A 120 13.46 -0.04 -18.14
N ASP A 121 12.97 -0.47 -19.30
CA ASP A 121 11.56 -0.40 -19.77
C ASP A 121 10.51 -1.15 -18.90
N LYS A 122 10.85 -1.50 -17.66
CA LYS A 122 9.94 -2.07 -16.65
C LYS A 122 9.99 -1.19 -15.41
N MET A 123 8.83 -0.74 -14.93
CA MET A 123 8.74 -0.01 -13.67
C MET A 123 8.83 -0.99 -12.50
N TYR A 124 9.87 -0.83 -11.71
CA TYR A 124 10.06 -1.50 -10.42
C TYR A 124 9.99 -0.42 -9.33
N PHE A 125 9.23 -0.69 -8.27
CA PHE A 125 9.13 0.20 -7.13
C PHE A 125 9.65 -0.52 -5.89
N ASP A 126 10.67 0.07 -5.26
CA ASP A 126 10.94 -0.20 -3.86
C ASP A 126 9.77 0.40 -3.06
N ILE A 127 9.40 -0.25 -1.96
CA ILE A 127 8.32 0.22 -1.11
C ILE A 127 8.79 0.44 0.32
N HIS A 128 8.26 1.47 0.95
CA HIS A 128 8.38 1.70 2.37
C HIS A 128 7.19 1.07 3.09
N VAL A 129 7.45 0.09 3.95
CA VAL A 129 6.45 -0.63 4.72
C VAL A 129 6.54 -0.17 6.18
N PRO A 130 5.58 0.60 6.70
CA PRO A 130 5.66 1.17 8.04
C PRO A 130 5.80 0.12 9.13
N GLY A 131 6.84 0.23 9.95
CA GLY A 131 7.17 -0.74 11.00
C GLY A 131 7.85 -2.01 10.49
N TYR A 132 8.31 -2.03 9.24
CA TYR A 132 9.15 -3.07 8.66
C TYR A 132 10.38 -2.49 7.94
N GLY A 133 10.21 -1.35 7.25
CA GLY A 133 11.25 -0.61 6.58
C GLY A 133 11.15 -0.66 5.06
N TYR A 134 12.25 -0.34 4.40
CA TYR A 134 12.36 -0.32 2.93
C TYR A 134 12.64 -1.71 2.39
N THR A 135 11.93 -2.10 1.34
CA THR A 135 12.09 -3.40 0.69
C THR A 135 11.82 -3.32 -0.80
N ASP A 136 12.41 -4.23 -1.55
CA ASP A 136 12.03 -4.53 -2.94
C ASP A 136 10.54 -4.91 -3.00
N GLY A 137 9.83 -4.32 -3.97
CA GLY A 137 8.39 -4.48 -4.13
C GLY A 137 7.98 -5.90 -4.54
N ASP A 138 8.72 -6.54 -5.45
CA ASP A 138 8.42 -7.89 -5.94
C ASP A 138 8.61 -8.93 -4.83
N TRP A 139 9.68 -8.76 -4.03
CA TRP A 139 9.93 -9.55 -2.84
C TRP A 139 8.78 -9.40 -1.85
N TYR A 140 8.36 -8.17 -1.54
CA TYR A 140 7.28 -7.95 -0.58
C TYR A 140 5.95 -8.52 -1.07
N GLN A 141 5.60 -8.30 -2.35
CA GLN A 141 4.40 -8.82 -2.97
C GLN A 141 4.34 -10.35 -2.85
N THR A 142 5.45 -11.03 -3.18
CA THR A 142 5.55 -12.49 -3.14
C THR A 142 5.27 -13.03 -1.73
N HIS A 143 5.92 -12.46 -0.70
CA HIS A 143 5.76 -12.91 0.67
C HIS A 143 4.39 -12.55 1.27
N MET A 144 3.85 -11.38 0.93
CA MET A 144 2.49 -10.99 1.30
C MET A 144 1.47 -11.97 0.73
N HIS A 145 1.61 -12.35 -0.55
CA HIS A 145 0.73 -13.34 -1.19
C HIS A 145 0.80 -14.70 -0.51
N GLN A 146 1.99 -15.17 -0.16
CA GLN A 146 2.15 -16.42 0.59
C GLN A 146 1.46 -16.35 1.95
N TYR A 147 1.64 -15.25 2.69
CA TYR A 147 0.97 -15.05 3.98
C TYR A 147 -0.56 -15.05 3.85
N PHE A 148 -1.10 -14.37 2.83
CA PHE A 148 -2.55 -14.33 2.60
C PHE A 148 -3.17 -15.68 2.26
N GLN A 149 -2.40 -16.58 1.63
CA GLN A 149 -2.86 -17.93 1.29
C GLN A 149 -2.73 -18.91 2.46
N ASN A 150 -1.63 -18.83 3.20
CA ASN A 150 -1.37 -19.74 4.30
C ASN A 150 -0.70 -19.02 5.48
N PRO A 151 -1.47 -18.34 6.35
CA PRO A 151 -0.93 -17.59 7.48
C PRO A 151 -0.15 -18.46 8.48
N GLN A 152 -0.42 -19.77 8.50
CA GLN A 152 0.16 -20.73 9.45
C GLN A 152 1.38 -21.50 8.90
N VAL A 153 1.65 -21.44 7.59
CA VAL A 153 2.72 -22.18 6.91
C VAL A 153 3.59 -21.23 6.08
N LEU A 154 4.08 -20.16 6.70
CA LEU A 154 5.17 -19.41 6.08
C LEU A 154 6.46 -20.26 6.19
N THR A 155 6.74 -21.04 5.15
CA THR A 155 8.04 -21.68 4.91
C THR A 155 9.02 -20.66 4.35
N LEU A 156 9.34 -19.64 5.13
CA LEU A 156 10.48 -18.79 4.86
C LEU A 156 11.71 -19.38 5.56
N PRO A 157 12.85 -19.56 4.88
CA PRO A 157 14.09 -19.95 5.54
C PRO A 157 14.40 -18.94 6.65
N SER A 158 14.75 -19.42 7.85
CA SER A 158 15.17 -18.55 8.98
C SER A 158 16.36 -17.64 8.65
N ASN A 159 17.03 -17.89 7.53
CA ASN A 159 18.27 -17.26 7.07
C ASN A 159 18.11 -16.37 5.82
N GLU A 160 16.90 -16.17 5.29
CA GLU A 160 16.74 -15.12 4.27
C GLU A 160 16.96 -13.76 4.94
N LEU A 161 18.13 -13.19 4.65
CA LEU A 161 18.48 -11.83 5.03
C LEU A 161 17.39 -10.90 4.52
N LEU A 162 16.71 -10.23 5.46
CA LEU A 162 15.79 -9.15 5.16
C LEU A 162 16.53 -8.16 4.25
N PRO A 163 16.02 -7.83 3.05
CA PRO A 163 16.52 -6.69 2.30
C PRO A 163 16.01 -5.40 2.97
N CYS A 164 16.19 -5.25 4.28
CA CYS A 164 15.93 -3.99 4.98
C CYS A 164 17.18 -3.13 4.83
N LYS A 165 17.14 -2.19 3.89
CA LYS A 165 18.15 -1.12 3.86
C LYS A 165 17.85 -0.23 5.07
N ASN A 166 18.72 -0.27 6.08
CA ASN A 166 18.62 0.50 7.34
C ASN A 166 18.68 2.05 7.15
N ASP A 167 18.35 2.59 5.98
CA ASP A 167 18.38 4.02 5.68
C ASP A 167 17.07 4.74 6.07
N GLU A 168 16.33 4.20 7.07
CA GLU A 168 15.03 4.73 7.49
C GLU A 168 15.06 6.20 7.88
N GLN A 169 16.12 6.64 8.57
CA GLN A 169 16.25 8.01 9.03
C GLN A 169 16.81 8.94 7.94
N HIS A 170 17.74 8.46 7.11
CA HIS A 170 18.45 9.32 6.16
C HIS A 170 17.62 9.66 4.94
N HIS A 171 16.78 8.74 4.43
CA HIS A 171 16.02 9.02 3.22
C HIS A 171 14.82 9.95 3.46
N LEU A 172 14.05 9.74 4.54
CA LEU A 172 12.93 10.64 4.87
C LEU A 172 13.40 12.04 5.27
N ASP A 173 14.52 12.18 5.99
CA ASP A 173 15.11 13.49 6.29
C ASP A 173 15.77 14.12 5.06
N TYR A 174 16.42 13.34 4.18
CA TYR A 174 16.92 13.83 2.89
C TYR A 174 15.78 14.30 1.99
N LEU A 175 14.66 13.58 1.95
CA LEU A 175 13.48 14.00 1.19
C LEU A 175 12.78 15.20 1.85
N ARG A 176 12.73 15.31 3.18
CA ARG A 176 12.07 16.46 3.83
C ARG A 176 12.91 17.74 3.83
N ARG A 177 14.24 17.65 3.76
CA ARG A 177 15.15 18.80 3.97
C ARG A 177 15.65 19.50 2.70
N THR A 178 15.32 19.03 1.50
CA THR A 178 15.96 19.52 0.27
C THR A 178 14.99 20.29 -0.62
N ALA A 179 15.05 21.61 -0.51
CA ALA A 179 14.44 22.58 -1.43
C ALA A 179 15.22 22.70 -2.76
N HIS A 180 15.93 21.65 -3.20
CA HIS A 180 16.72 21.72 -4.43
C HIS A 180 15.83 21.37 -5.64
N PRO A 181 15.74 22.22 -6.68
CA PRO A 181 14.81 22.06 -7.80
C PRO A 181 14.89 20.69 -8.51
N ILE A 182 16.09 20.12 -8.63
CA ILE A 182 16.32 18.82 -9.26
C ILE A 182 15.62 17.69 -8.51
N GLN A 183 15.69 17.69 -7.17
CA GLN A 183 15.09 16.63 -6.36
C GLN A 183 13.56 16.76 -6.31
N LEU A 184 13.05 17.99 -6.35
CA LEU A 184 11.60 18.23 -6.53
C LEU A 184 11.11 17.72 -7.88
N TYR A 185 11.91 17.91 -8.94
CA TYR A 185 11.59 17.40 -10.27
C TYR A 185 11.62 15.86 -10.33
N GLU A 186 12.64 15.21 -9.73
CA GLU A 186 12.70 13.75 -9.62
C GLU A 186 11.50 13.16 -8.88
N ARG A 187 11.06 13.80 -7.80
CA ARG A 187 9.82 13.40 -7.09
C ARG A 187 8.59 13.54 -7.95
N TYR A 188 8.45 14.69 -8.61
CA TYR A 188 7.34 14.92 -9.51
C TYR A 188 7.29 13.83 -10.59
N LEU A 189 8.42 13.49 -11.20
CA LEU A 189 8.51 12.41 -12.18
C LEU A 189 8.13 11.05 -11.58
N LEU A 190 8.63 10.70 -10.40
CA LEU A 190 8.28 9.44 -9.72
C LEU A 190 6.78 9.32 -9.47
N GLU A 191 6.15 10.37 -8.96
CA GLU A 191 4.72 10.35 -8.71
C GLU A 191 3.89 10.30 -10.00
N GLN A 192 4.35 10.98 -11.07
CA GLN A 192 3.70 10.92 -12.38
C GLN A 192 3.79 9.52 -12.97
N ASP A 193 4.99 8.92 -12.92
CA ASP A 193 5.27 7.57 -13.40
C ASP A 193 4.44 6.53 -12.65
N PHE A 194 4.43 6.59 -11.31
CA PHE A 194 3.62 5.70 -10.48
C PHE A 194 2.13 5.88 -10.74
N PHE A 195 1.64 7.12 -10.82
CA PHE A 195 0.22 7.37 -11.10
C PHE A 195 -0.17 6.88 -12.49
N ALA A 196 0.66 7.12 -13.50
CA ALA A 196 0.43 6.61 -14.85
C ALA A 196 0.41 5.07 -14.89
N HIS A 197 1.27 4.43 -14.11
CA HIS A 197 1.32 2.97 -13.96
C HIS A 197 0.01 2.42 -13.39
N ILE A 198 -0.42 2.88 -12.22
CA ILE A 198 -1.64 2.35 -11.56
C ILE A 198 -2.94 2.68 -12.32
N MET A 199 -2.90 3.63 -13.26
CA MET A 199 -4.05 4.01 -14.09
C MET A 199 -4.11 3.25 -15.42
N LYS A 200 -3.04 2.58 -15.87
CA LYS A 200 -3.06 1.75 -17.10
C LYS A 200 -3.95 0.52 -16.98
N ASP A 201 -4.17 0.02 -15.77
CA ASP A 201 -5.05 -1.12 -15.48
C ASP A 201 -6.53 -0.72 -15.25
N SER A 202 -6.96 0.41 -15.86
CA SER A 202 -8.35 0.91 -15.83
C SER A 202 -9.19 0.37 -16.99
#